data_AF-A0A2Y9BL07-F1
#
_entry.id   AF-A0A2Y9BL07-F1
#
_cell.length_a   1.000
_cell.length_b   1.000
_cell.length_c   1.000
_cell.angle_alpha   90.00
_cell.angle_beta   90.00
_cell.angle_gamma   90.00
#
_symmetry.space_group_name_H-M   'P 1'
#
loop_
_entity.id
_entity.type
_entity.pdbx_description
1 polymer ?
#
loop_
_entity_poly.entity_id
_entity_poly.type
_entity_poly.pdbx_seq_one_letter_code
_entity_poly.pdbx_strand_id
1 'polypeptide(L)' 'LLHFRLLKRSLKSPCTTEQLLQILKSMNFADIEEQGFMPLYERQTITDELHEACGFRTDYQFLTKRKMKEIQKKSKRR' A
#
# COMPACT_ATOMS: atom_id res chain seq x y z
N LEU A 1 1.84 17.72 1.74
CA LEU A 1 3.07 17.51 2.54
C LEU A 1 2.82 17.03 3.97
N LEU A 2 1.83 17.55 4.71
CA LEU A 2 1.54 17.14 6.10
C LEU A 2 1.25 15.62 6.24
N HIS A 3 0.41 15.06 5.37
CA HIS A 3 0.04 13.63 5.37
C HIS A 3 1.26 12.70 5.28
N PHE A 4 2.24 13.01 4.42
CA PHE A 4 3.47 12.22 4.30
C PHE A 4 4.36 12.33 5.53
N ARG A 5 4.41 13.49 6.20
CA ARG A 5 5.16 13.62 7.47
C ARG A 5 4.54 12.78 8.58
N LEU A 6 3.21 12.75 8.67
CA LEU A 6 2.49 11.93 9.65
C LEU A 6 2.67 10.43 9.37
N LEU A 7 2.58 10.04 8.10
CA LEU A 7 2.85 8.65 7.68
C LEU A 7 4.28 8.25 8.02
N LYS A 8 5.27 9.09 7.68
CA LYS A 8 6.68 8.86 7.99
C LYS A 8 6.94 8.73 9.50
N ARG A 9 6.22 9.47 10.35
CA ARG A 9 6.31 9.32 11.82
C ARG A 9 5.81 7.96 12.31
N SER A 10 4.95 7.30 11.55
CA SER A 10 4.38 5.99 11.88
C SER A 10 5.25 4.83 11.37
N LEU A 11 6.20 5.11 10.47
CA LEU A 11 7.19 4.15 9.98
C LEU A 11 8.36 4.09 10.96
N LYS A 12 8.87 2.89 11.21
CA LYS A 12 9.98 2.64 12.15
C LYS A 12 11.32 2.83 11.46
N SER A 13 11.39 2.56 10.16
CA SER A 13 12.60 2.67 9.36
C SER A 13 12.88 4.11 8.91
N PRO A 14 14.15 4.55 8.93
CA PRO A 14 14.55 5.84 8.39
C PRO A 14 14.43 5.85 6.86
N CYS A 15 13.31 6.35 6.35
CA CYS A 15 13.11 6.55 4.90
C CYS A 15 13.07 8.05 4.55
N THR A 16 13.61 8.43 3.39
CA THR A 16 13.41 9.80 2.89
C THR A 16 11.99 9.97 2.37
N THR A 17 11.52 11.22 2.29
CA THR A 17 10.19 11.51 1.71
C THR A 17 10.11 11.08 0.25
N GLU A 18 11.23 11.22 -0.48
CA GLU A 18 11.36 10.81 -1.88
C GLU A 18 11.28 9.29 -2.04
N GLN A 19 11.98 8.53 -1.20
CA GLN A 19 11.89 7.07 -1.19
C GLN A 19 10.46 6.61 -0.90
N LEU A 20 9.82 7.19 0.11
CA LEU A 20 8.43 6.88 0.45
C LEU A 20 7.48 7.16 -0.72
N LEU A 21 7.65 8.29 -1.41
CA LEU A 21 6.88 8.61 -2.61
C LEU A 21 7.13 7.62 -3.75
N GLN A 22 8.38 7.23 -3.95
CA GLN A 22 8.76 6.28 -4.99
C GLN A 22 8.11 4.91 -4.76
N ILE A 23 8.12 4.44 -3.51
CA ILE A 23 7.49 3.16 -3.12
C ILE A 23 5.98 3.23 -3.31
N LEU A 24 5.33 4.29 -2.83
CA LEU A 24 3.88 4.45 -3.01
C LEU A 24 3.48 4.51 -4.49
N LYS A 25 4.31 5.10 -5.34
CA LYS A 25 4.10 5.11 -6.80
C LYS A 25 4.40 3.78 -7.48
N SER A 26 5.30 2.97 -6.93
CA SER A 26 5.63 1.66 -7.48
C SER A 26 4.62 0.58 -7.10
N MET A 27 3.82 0.80 -6.04
CA MET A 27 2.73 -0.09 -5.62
C MET A 27 1.57 -0.11 -6.62
N ASN A 28 1.80 -0.74 -7.76
CA ASN A 28 0.84 -0.92 -8.85
C ASN A 28 0.20 -2.30 -8.82
N PHE A 29 -0.93 -2.42 -9.51
CA PHE A 29 -1.72 -3.65 -9.58
C PHE A 29 -2.18 -3.89 -11.03
N ALA A 30 -2.05 -5.12 -11.51
CA ALA A 30 -2.69 -5.56 -12.75
C ALA A 30 -4.15 -5.89 -12.46
N ASP A 31 -5.05 -5.43 -13.32
CA ASP A 31 -6.45 -5.88 -13.35
C ASP A 31 -6.53 -7.20 -14.11
N ILE A 32 -7.17 -8.20 -13.53
CA ILE A 32 -7.40 -9.50 -14.15
C ILE A 32 -8.87 -9.59 -14.47
N GLU A 33 -9.20 -9.28 -15.73
CA GLU A 33 -10.48 -9.50 -16.43
C GLU A 33 -11.65 -9.75 -15.48
N GLU A 34 -11.98 -8.72 -14.68
CA GLU A 34 -13.13 -8.71 -13.78
C GLU A 34 -13.09 -9.60 -12.51
N GLN A 35 -12.06 -10.39 -12.30
CA GLN A 35 -11.96 -11.28 -11.13
C GLN A 35 -11.30 -10.58 -9.94
N GLY A 36 -10.31 -9.72 -10.19
CA GLY A 36 -9.54 -9.09 -9.13
C GLY A 36 -8.26 -8.44 -9.62
N PHE A 37 -7.30 -8.34 -8.71
CA PHE A 37 -6.08 -7.59 -8.89
C PHE A 37 -4.86 -8.40 -8.47
N MET A 38 -3.78 -8.29 -9.22
CA MET A 38 -2.47 -8.85 -8.87
C MET A 38 -1.51 -7.71 -8.55
N PRO A 39 -0.82 -7.70 -7.39
CA PRO A 39 0.23 -6.72 -7.14
C PRO A 39 1.39 -6.90 -8.12
N LEU A 40 1.92 -5.79 -8.62
CA LEU A 40 3.07 -5.72 -9.55
C LEU A 40 4.34 -5.20 -8.86
N TYR A 41 4.34 -5.17 -7.53
CA TYR A 41 5.47 -4.72 -6.72
C TYR A 41 5.91 -5.84 -5.79
N GLU A 42 7.17 -5.78 -5.38
CA GLU A 42 7.75 -6.74 -4.46
C GLU A 42 7.62 -6.27 -3.02
N ARG A 43 7.48 -7.25 -2.11
CA ARG A 43 7.49 -7.02 -0.68
C ARG A 43 8.90 -6.63 -0.24
N GLN A 44 8.99 -5.49 0.42
CA GLN A 44 10.20 -4.95 1.04
C GLN A 44 9.92 -4.60 2.51
N THR A 45 10.96 -4.39 3.31
CA THR A 45 10.84 -4.00 4.72
C THR A 45 9.94 -2.77 4.91
N ILE A 46 10.09 -1.77 4.03
CA ILE A 46 9.29 -0.55 4.08
C ILE A 46 7.83 -0.76 3.69
N THR A 47 7.53 -1.67 2.76
CA THR A 47 6.13 -1.99 2.42
C THR A 47 5.47 -2.77 3.54
N ASP A 48 6.23 -3.60 4.28
CA ASP A 48 5.72 -4.28 5.47
C ASP A 48 5.39 -3.31 6.60
N GLU A 49 6.27 -2.34 6.86
CA GLU A 49 5.98 -1.26 7.82
C GLU A 49 4.77 -0.44 7.39
N LEU A 50 4.61 -0.18 6.09
CA LEU A 50 3.44 0.51 5.56
C LEU A 50 2.16 -0.31 5.80
N HIS A 51 2.18 -1.61 5.56
CA HIS A 51 1.05 -2.49 5.85
C HIS A 51 0.71 -2.54 7.34
N GLU A 52 1.72 -2.57 8.21
CA GLU A 52 1.55 -2.52 9.67
C GLU A 52 0.91 -1.19 10.09
N ALA A 53 1.45 -0.06 9.63
CA ALA A 53 0.95 1.28 9.95
C ALA A 53 -0.46 1.53 9.40
N CYS A 54 -0.79 0.99 8.23
CA CYS A 54 -2.11 1.12 7.61
C CYS A 54 -3.16 0.11 8.12
N GLY A 55 -2.74 -1.00 8.74
CA GLY A 55 -3.65 -2.04 9.23
C GLY A 55 -4.34 -2.85 8.12
N PHE A 56 -3.76 -2.88 6.92
CA PHE A 56 -4.20 -3.73 5.81
C PHE A 56 -3.02 -4.09 4.90
N ARG A 57 -3.10 -5.28 4.29
CA ARG A 57 -2.11 -5.79 3.33
C ARG A 57 -2.64 -5.72 1.90
N THR A 58 -1.73 -5.50 0.97
CA THR A 58 -1.99 -5.42 -0.48
C THR A 58 -1.07 -6.33 -1.29
N ASP A 59 -0.26 -7.17 -0.66
CA ASP A 59 0.79 -7.98 -1.30
C ASP A 59 0.39 -9.45 -1.50
N TYR A 60 -0.91 -9.74 -1.42
CA TYR A 60 -1.40 -11.08 -1.73
C TYR A 60 -1.22 -11.40 -3.21
N GLN A 61 -0.86 -12.65 -3.53
CA GLN A 61 -0.77 -13.13 -4.91
C GLN A 61 -2.00 -12.80 -5.74
N PHE A 62 -3.17 -12.71 -5.12
CA PHE A 62 -4.40 -12.28 -5.76
C PHE A 62 -5.32 -11.54 -4.76
N LEU A 63 -5.89 -10.42 -5.21
CA LEU A 63 -6.83 -9.59 -4.47
C LEU A 63 -8.18 -9.58 -5.19
N THR A 64 -9.21 -10.18 -4.59
CA THR A 64 -10.57 -10.11 -5.16
C THR A 64 -11.08 -8.67 -5.24
N LYS A 65 -12.02 -8.40 -6.17
CA LYS A 65 -12.72 -7.10 -6.24
C LYS A 65 -13.28 -6.64 -4.90
N ARG A 66 -13.88 -7.56 -4.12
CA ARG A 66 -14.39 -7.27 -2.77
C ARG A 66 -13.28 -6.81 -1.83
N LYS A 67 -12.16 -7.53 -1.78
CA LYS A 67 -11.04 -7.18 -0.90
C LYS A 67 -10.42 -5.83 -1.28
N MET A 68 -10.25 -5.56 -2.57
CA MET A 68 -9.78 -4.26 -3.06
C MET A 68 -10.72 -3.12 -2.64
N LYS A 69 -12.05 -3.31 -2.75
CA LYS A 69 -13.03 -2.33 -2.26
C LYS A 69 -12.88 -2.06 -0.76
N GLU A 70 -12.70 -3.10 0.06
CA GLU A 70 -12.49 -2.95 1.51
C GLU A 70 -11.18 -2.20 1.84
N ILE A 71 -10.10 -2.46 1.09
CA ILE A 71 -8.84 -1.73 1.22
C ILE A 71 -9.03 -0.25 0.86
N GLN A 72 -9.72 0.05 -0.25
CA GLN A 72 -9.99 1.43 -0.67
C GLN A 72 -10.85 2.19 0.36
N LYS A 73 -11.86 1.55 0.95
CA LYS A 73 -12.66 2.12 2.05
C LYS A 73 -11.80 2.49 3.25
N LYS A 74 -11.01 1.53 3.74
CA LYS A 74 -10.07 1.75 4.85
C LYS A 74 -9.05 2.85 4.57
N SER A 75 -8.46 2.87 3.37
CA SER A 75 -7.48 3.88 2.96
C SER A 75 -8.07 5.28 2.91
N LYS A 76 -9.32 5.43 2.44
CA LYS A 76 -9.98 6.73 2.31
C LYS A 76 -10.72 7.16 3.59
N ARG A 77 -10.74 6.31 4.63
CA ARG A 77 -11.59 6.48 5.83
C ARG A 77 -13.06 6.77 5.46
N ARG A 78 -13.57 6.07 4.44
CA ARG A 78 -14.96 6.14 3.97
C ARG A 78 -15.62 4.77 4.03
#